data_AF-A0A0Q7TKI0-F1
#
_entry.id   AF-A0A0Q7TKI0-F1
#
_cell.length_a   1.000
_cell.length_b   1.000
_cell.length_c   1.000
_cell.angle_alpha   90.00
_cell.angle_beta   90.00
_cell.angle_gamma   90.00
#
_symmetry.space_group_name_H-M   'P 1'
#
loop_
_entity.id
_entity.type
_entity.pdbx_description
1 polymer ?
#
loop_
_entity_poly.entity_id
_entity_poly.type
_entity_poly.pdbx_seq_one_letter_code
_entity_poly.pdbx_strand_id
1 'polypeptide(L)'
;MPAVAATEPGAGNAELARPSFTAEPVFRDLNLLGNWALDCRAPASPQNPHVATTAAGDGRVVETHDVGPEFASNLYHFVAAHRLDKDSVEARVLFRPGLEGEEAQTLVMRVGKDAKGVETRRTIYNRGDDGVRVRNGVALRSGLKTPVLRRCG
;
A
#
# COMPACT_ATOMS: atom_id res chain seq x y z
N MET A 1 6.40 14.81 -63.46
CA MET A 1 5.64 14.19 -62.37
C MET A 1 6.59 13.30 -61.59
N PRO A 2 6.95 13.61 -60.34
CA PRO A 2 7.87 12.80 -59.56
C PRO A 2 7.15 11.61 -58.93
N ALA A 3 7.82 10.46 -58.88
CA ALA A 3 7.35 9.25 -58.25
C ALA A 3 7.38 9.39 -56.72
N VAL A 4 6.29 8.95 -56.08
CA VAL A 4 6.13 8.91 -54.62
C VAL A 4 7.05 7.84 -54.04
N ALA A 5 7.90 8.24 -53.10
CA ALA A 5 8.71 7.31 -52.30
C ALA A 5 7.80 6.49 -51.38
N ALA A 6 7.98 5.17 -51.38
CA ALA A 6 7.32 4.27 -50.45
C ALA A 6 7.84 4.52 -49.03
N THR A 7 6.94 4.90 -48.13
CA THR A 7 7.17 5.02 -46.70
C THR A 7 7.41 3.63 -46.10
N GLU A 8 8.55 3.42 -45.45
CA GLU A 8 8.77 2.25 -44.60
C GLU A 8 7.72 2.24 -43.46
N PRO A 9 7.07 1.10 -43.15
CA PRO A 9 6.27 1.02 -41.95
C PRO A 9 7.22 1.12 -40.75
N GLY A 10 7.12 2.23 -40.03
CA GLY A 10 7.84 2.45 -38.79
C GLY A 10 7.69 1.24 -37.88
N ALA A 11 8.84 0.77 -37.38
CA ALA A 11 8.92 -0.18 -36.30
C ALA A 11 8.03 0.33 -35.16
N GLY A 12 6.81 -0.20 -35.11
CA GLY A 12 5.99 -0.17 -33.92
C GLY A 12 6.79 -0.95 -32.90
N ASN A 13 7.57 -0.23 -32.09
CA ASN A 13 8.07 -0.72 -30.84
C ASN A 13 6.81 -1.09 -30.04
N ALA A 14 6.37 -2.33 -30.22
CA ALA A 14 5.72 -3.08 -29.18
C ALA A 14 6.73 -3.07 -28.03
N GLU A 15 6.69 -1.98 -27.25
CA GLU A 15 7.14 -1.98 -25.89
C GLU A 15 6.29 -3.07 -25.24
N LEU A 16 6.82 -4.29 -25.27
CA LEU A 16 6.28 -5.45 -24.57
C LEU A 16 5.88 -4.91 -23.21
N ALA A 17 4.56 -4.80 -22.99
CA ALA A 17 4.01 -4.21 -21.80
C ALA A 17 4.66 -4.93 -20.63
N ARG A 18 5.65 -4.28 -20.01
CA ARG A 18 6.18 -4.74 -18.74
C ARG A 18 4.93 -4.84 -17.88
N PRO A 19 4.65 -5.98 -17.23
CA PRO A 19 3.50 -6.05 -16.34
C PRO A 19 3.60 -4.82 -15.44
N SER A 20 2.63 -3.92 -15.56
CA SER A 20 2.53 -2.81 -14.63
C SER A 20 2.24 -3.51 -13.31
N PHE A 21 3.27 -3.63 -12.47
CA PHE A 21 3.15 -4.18 -11.13
C PHE A 21 2.30 -3.20 -10.33
N THR A 22 0.99 -3.28 -10.53
CA THR A 22 -0.02 -2.48 -9.86
C THR A 22 -0.29 -3.09 -8.50
N ALA A 23 -0.75 -2.28 -7.54
CA ALA A 23 -0.97 -2.76 -6.19
C ALA A 23 -2.20 -3.69 -6.09
N GLU A 24 -3.24 -3.39 -6.86
CA GLU A 24 -4.56 -4.02 -6.69
C GLU A 24 -4.55 -5.55 -6.82
N PRO A 25 -3.93 -6.18 -7.84
CA PRO A 25 -3.92 -7.64 -7.96
C PRO A 25 -3.28 -8.31 -6.73
N VAL A 26 -2.15 -7.78 -6.25
CA VAL A 26 -1.46 -8.32 -5.07
C VAL A 26 -2.31 -8.19 -3.80
N PHE A 27 -3.00 -7.05 -3.64
CA PHE A 27 -3.88 -6.83 -2.49
C PHE A 27 -5.11 -7.72 -2.52
N ARG A 28 -5.67 -8.01 -3.71
CA ARG A 28 -6.77 -8.98 -3.88
C ARG A 28 -6.30 -10.39 -3.56
N ASP A 29 -5.19 -10.83 -4.15
CA ASP A 29 -4.68 -12.19 -3.99
C ASP A 29 -4.27 -12.53 -2.55
N LEU A 30 -3.94 -11.53 -1.75
CA LEU A 30 -3.58 -11.66 -0.34
C LEU A 30 -4.71 -11.36 0.63
N ASN A 31 -5.91 -11.07 0.11
CA ASN A 31 -7.04 -10.64 0.91
C ASN A 31 -6.64 -9.48 1.85
N LEU A 32 -6.08 -8.40 1.27
CA LEU A 32 -5.66 -7.19 1.99
C LEU A 32 -6.66 -6.03 1.89
N LEU A 33 -7.66 -6.13 1.01
CA LEU A 33 -8.76 -5.16 0.91
C LEU A 33 -9.78 -5.36 2.03
N GLY A 34 -10.25 -4.28 2.66
CA GLY A 34 -11.21 -4.32 3.75
C GLY A 34 -10.86 -3.37 4.89
N ASN A 35 -11.49 -3.56 6.04
CA ASN A 35 -11.28 -2.75 7.24
C ASN A 35 -10.35 -3.48 8.22
N TRP A 36 -9.50 -2.73 8.90
CA TRP A 36 -8.47 -3.25 9.79
C TRP A 36 -8.33 -2.38 11.04
N ALA A 37 -8.18 -3.01 12.21
CA ALA A 37 -7.89 -2.29 13.46
C ALA A 37 -7.11 -3.19 14.42
N LEU A 38 -6.50 -2.61 15.46
CA LEU A 38 -5.90 -3.40 16.55
C LEU A 38 -7.00 -4.10 17.36
N ASP A 39 -8.05 -3.35 17.71
CA ASP A 39 -9.31 -3.84 18.25
C ASP A 39 -10.49 -3.22 17.49
N CYS A 40 -11.18 -4.05 16.70
CA CYS A 40 -12.32 -3.66 15.88
C CYS A 40 -13.53 -3.15 16.69
N ARG A 41 -13.58 -3.42 18.00
CA ARG A 41 -14.68 -2.98 18.88
C ARG A 41 -14.38 -1.68 19.60
N ALA A 42 -13.13 -1.24 19.62
CA ALA A 42 -12.73 0.01 20.23
C ALA A 42 -12.82 1.16 19.20
N PRO A 43 -13.11 2.40 19.63
CA PRO A 43 -13.13 3.55 18.73
C PRO A 43 -11.76 3.83 18.11
N ALA A 44 -11.75 4.58 17.01
CA ALA A 44 -10.53 5.06 16.39
C ALA A 44 -9.76 6.00 17.33
N SER A 45 -8.46 5.78 17.45
CA SER A 45 -7.54 6.61 18.22
C SER A 45 -6.11 6.45 17.70
N PRO A 46 -5.14 7.29 18.11
CA PRO A 46 -3.74 7.08 17.73
C PRO A 46 -3.19 5.72 18.19
N GLN A 47 -3.76 5.12 19.24
CA GLN A 47 -3.38 3.80 19.74
C GLN A 47 -4.21 2.66 19.13
N ASN A 48 -5.34 2.96 18.49
CA ASN A 48 -6.20 2.02 17.78
C ASN A 48 -6.60 2.62 16.42
N PRO A 49 -5.69 2.71 15.45
CA PRO A 49 -6.03 3.22 14.13
C PRO A 49 -7.03 2.29 13.44
N HIS A 50 -8.09 2.86 12.89
CA HIS A 50 -9.00 2.16 11.99
C HIS A 50 -8.56 2.44 10.56
N VAL A 51 -8.28 1.38 9.81
CA VAL A 51 -7.73 1.48 8.47
C VAL A 51 -8.68 0.84 7.47
N ALA A 52 -9.12 1.61 6.48
CA ALA A 52 -9.91 1.11 5.36
C ALA A 52 -9.05 1.05 4.09
N THR A 53 -9.04 -0.11 3.45
CA THR A 53 -8.22 -0.41 2.26
C THR A 53 -9.14 -0.84 1.11
N THR A 54 -9.23 -0.05 0.05
CA THR A 54 -10.17 -0.24 -1.06
C THR A 54 -9.46 -0.20 -2.41
N ALA A 55 -9.88 -1.07 -3.34
CA ALA A 55 -9.44 -0.99 -4.72
C ALA A 55 -10.00 0.27 -5.40
N ALA A 56 -9.15 1.01 -6.13
CA ALA A 56 -9.57 2.18 -6.89
C ALA A 56 -10.17 1.81 -8.27
N GLY A 57 -9.91 0.59 -8.77
CA GLY A 57 -10.38 0.13 -10.09
C GLY A 57 -9.46 0.53 -11.25
N ASP A 58 -8.35 1.20 -10.98
CA ASP A 58 -7.31 1.58 -11.94
C ASP A 58 -5.95 0.91 -11.65
N GLY A 59 -5.96 -0.17 -10.86
CA GLY A 59 -4.76 -0.86 -10.40
C GLY A 59 -4.18 -0.30 -9.10
N ARG A 60 -4.63 0.87 -8.63
CA ARG A 60 -4.23 1.40 -7.32
C ARG A 60 -5.10 0.85 -6.20
N VAL A 61 -4.55 0.91 -4.99
CA VAL A 61 -5.31 0.70 -3.75
C VAL A 61 -5.25 1.99 -2.94
N VAL A 62 -6.42 2.45 -2.51
CA VAL A 62 -6.56 3.59 -1.60
C VAL A 62 -6.66 3.05 -0.19
N GLU A 63 -5.87 3.63 0.71
CA GLU A 63 -5.93 3.33 2.11
C GLU A 63 -6.08 4.61 2.94
N THR A 64 -7.01 4.58 3.88
CA THR A 64 -7.27 5.69 4.80
C THR A 64 -7.06 5.22 6.23
N HIS A 65 -6.32 5.99 7.04
CA HIS A 65 -6.17 5.72 8.47
C HIS A 65 -6.93 6.78 9.24
N ASP A 66 -7.98 6.36 9.93
CA ASP A 66 -8.67 7.13 10.95
C ASP A 66 -8.01 6.86 12.30
N VAL A 67 -7.55 7.93 12.95
CA VAL A 67 -6.92 7.91 14.28
C VAL A 67 -7.72 8.70 15.30
N GLY A 68 -9.02 8.91 15.03
CA GLY A 68 -9.96 9.60 15.90
C GLY A 68 -10.33 11.01 15.41
N PRO A 69 -11.41 11.59 15.96
CA PRO A 69 -12.05 12.80 15.43
C PRO A 69 -11.21 14.08 15.55
N GLU A 70 -10.19 14.08 16.40
CA GLU A 70 -9.28 15.22 16.62
C GLU A 70 -8.22 15.34 15.51
N PHE A 71 -8.14 14.38 14.60
CA PHE A 71 -7.10 14.29 13.59
C PHE A 71 -7.69 14.14 12.19
N ALA A 72 -7.07 14.81 11.22
CA ALA A 72 -7.36 14.52 9.81
C ALA A 72 -6.89 13.09 9.48
N SER A 73 -7.71 12.35 8.74
CA SER A 73 -7.34 11.01 8.29
C SER A 73 -6.11 11.06 7.39
N ASN A 74 -5.21 10.10 7.58
CA ASN A 74 -4.09 9.92 6.67
C ASN A 74 -4.58 9.19 5.42
N LEU A 75 -4.20 9.69 4.24
CA LEU A 75 -4.53 9.10 2.94
C LEU A 75 -3.28 8.53 2.29
N TYR A 76 -3.40 7.32 1.78
CA TYR A 76 -2.33 6.59 1.10
C TYR A 76 -2.84 6.02 -0.22
N HIS A 77 -2.07 6.19 -1.30
CA HIS A 77 -2.27 5.47 -2.56
C HIS A 77 -1.16 4.46 -2.75
N PHE A 78 -1.47 3.18 -2.64
CA PHE A 78 -0.57 2.11 -3.06
C PHE A 78 -0.60 2.01 -4.58
N VAL A 79 0.53 2.30 -5.22
CA VAL A 79 0.66 2.39 -6.68
C VAL A 79 1.30 1.16 -7.29
N ALA A 80 2.13 0.45 -6.51
CA ALA A 80 2.75 -0.79 -6.92
C ALA A 80 2.93 -1.71 -5.71
N ALA A 81 2.80 -3.02 -5.92
CA ALA A 81 3.11 -4.01 -4.90
C ALA A 81 3.63 -5.30 -5.54
N HIS A 82 4.42 -6.06 -4.77
CA HIS A 82 4.79 -7.42 -5.13
C HIS A 82 5.01 -8.25 -3.86
N ARG A 83 4.83 -9.56 -3.98
CA ARG A 83 5.14 -10.50 -2.90
C ARG A 83 6.65 -10.63 -2.79
N LEU A 84 7.18 -10.49 -1.58
CA LEU A 84 8.57 -10.84 -1.27
C LEU A 84 8.68 -12.32 -0.94
N ASP A 85 7.70 -12.83 -0.19
CA ASP A 85 7.58 -14.24 0.18
C ASP A 85 6.10 -14.58 0.41
N LYS A 86 5.82 -15.75 1.00
CA LYS A 86 4.46 -16.23 1.25
C LYS A 86 3.65 -15.33 2.22
N ASP A 87 4.33 -14.62 3.12
CA ASP A 87 3.72 -13.85 4.21
C ASP A 87 4.13 -12.37 4.19
N SER A 88 4.79 -11.90 3.12
CA SER A 88 5.36 -10.55 3.07
C SER A 88 5.14 -9.88 1.71
N VAL A 89 4.74 -8.61 1.76
CA VAL A 89 4.51 -7.75 0.58
C VAL A 89 5.36 -6.52 0.69
N GLU A 90 6.10 -6.19 -0.36
CA GLU A 90 6.64 -4.85 -0.55
C GLU A 90 5.67 -4.03 -1.40
N ALA A 91 5.46 -2.79 -1.02
CA ALA A 91 4.64 -1.87 -1.78
C ALA A 91 5.26 -0.47 -1.84
N ARG A 92 5.04 0.19 -2.98
CA ARG A 92 5.27 1.63 -3.15
C ARG A 92 3.96 2.36 -2.89
N VAL A 93 4.02 3.38 -2.05
CA VAL A 93 2.87 4.15 -1.62
C VAL A 93 3.15 5.64 -1.75
N LEU A 94 2.12 6.41 -2.08
CA LEU A 94 2.12 7.86 -1.96
C LEU A 94 1.31 8.24 -0.72
N PHE A 95 1.92 8.95 0.22
CA PHE A 95 1.25 9.54 1.36
C PHE A 95 0.71 10.92 0.98
N ARG A 96 -0.52 11.25 1.37
CA ARG A 96 -1.25 12.49 1.06
C ARG A 96 -1.13 12.92 -0.43
N PRO A 97 -1.47 12.02 -1.37
CA PRO A 97 -1.36 12.31 -2.80
C PRO A 97 -2.22 13.51 -3.21
N GLY A 98 -1.65 14.42 -3.99
CA GLY A 98 -2.27 15.65 -4.47
C GLY A 98 -2.35 16.77 -3.43
N LEU A 99 -1.73 16.61 -2.25
CA LEU A 99 -1.74 17.60 -1.18
C LEU A 99 -0.32 18.09 -0.85
N GLU A 100 -0.24 19.21 -0.14
CA GLU A 100 1.03 19.63 0.47
C GLU A 100 1.54 18.54 1.44
N GLY A 101 2.81 18.17 1.27
CA GLY A 101 3.42 17.06 1.99
C GLY A 101 3.14 15.69 1.36
N GLU A 102 2.79 15.64 0.06
CA GLU A 102 2.87 14.39 -0.70
C GLU A 102 4.27 13.79 -0.59
N GLU A 103 4.34 12.49 -0.31
CA GLU A 103 5.60 11.78 -0.11
C GLU A 103 5.54 10.35 -0.65
N ALA A 104 6.57 9.94 -1.37
CA ALA A 104 6.73 8.54 -1.79
C ALA A 104 7.35 7.71 -0.65
N GLN A 105 6.80 6.53 -0.40
CA GLN A 105 7.34 5.61 0.60
C GLN A 105 7.43 4.18 0.06
N THR A 106 8.41 3.44 0.57
CA THR A 106 8.48 1.98 0.41
C THR A 106 8.09 1.31 1.72
N LEU A 107 7.03 0.52 1.68
CA LEU A 107 6.50 -0.25 2.80
C LEU A 107 6.77 -1.74 2.61
N VAL A 108 7.07 -2.45 3.69
CA VAL A 108 6.90 -3.90 3.73
C VAL A 108 5.90 -4.26 4.81
N MET A 109 4.89 -5.03 4.42
CA MET A 109 3.87 -5.57 5.31
C MET A 109 4.06 -7.07 5.47
N ARG A 110 4.00 -7.54 6.71
CA ARG A 110 3.79 -8.95 7.01
C ARG A 110 2.31 -9.22 7.13
N VAL A 111 1.85 -10.30 6.51
CA VAL A 111 0.46 -10.75 6.48
C VAL A 111 0.37 -12.14 7.09
N GLY A 112 -0.80 -12.51 7.61
CA GLY A 112 -0.98 -13.82 8.22
C GLY A 112 -2.37 -13.98 8.81
N LYS A 113 -2.52 -14.95 9.71
CA LYS A 113 -3.75 -15.17 10.49
C LYS A 113 -3.41 -15.28 11.97
N ASP A 114 -4.31 -14.82 12.84
CA ASP A 114 -4.18 -15.03 14.28
C ASP A 114 -4.67 -16.44 14.69
N ALA A 115 -4.63 -16.74 16.00
CA ALA A 115 -5.01 -18.05 16.53
C ALA A 115 -6.48 -18.42 16.28
N LYS A 116 -7.34 -17.45 15.93
CA LYS A 116 -8.75 -17.66 15.59
C LYS A 116 -8.98 -17.71 14.08
N GLY A 117 -7.91 -17.69 13.28
CA GLY A 117 -7.96 -17.69 11.82
C GLY A 117 -8.28 -16.33 11.20
N VAL A 118 -8.37 -15.26 12.00
CA VAL A 118 -8.66 -13.90 11.52
C VAL A 118 -7.43 -13.34 10.83
N GLU A 119 -7.61 -12.76 9.65
CA GLU A 119 -6.53 -12.13 8.88
C GLU A 119 -5.85 -11.04 9.70
N THR A 120 -4.52 -11.00 9.60
CA THR A 120 -3.68 -10.00 10.25
C THR A 120 -2.74 -9.37 9.26
N ARG A 121 -2.38 -8.11 9.52
CA ARG A 121 -1.30 -7.43 8.83
C ARG A 121 -0.54 -6.51 9.77
N ARG A 122 0.75 -6.32 9.48
CA ARG A 122 1.62 -5.42 10.23
C ARG A 122 2.71 -4.85 9.34
N THR A 123 2.91 -3.54 9.42
CA THR A 123 4.06 -2.88 8.78
C THR A 123 5.34 -3.30 9.49
N ILE A 124 6.24 -3.99 8.78
CA ILE A 124 7.55 -4.42 9.28
C ILE A 124 8.69 -3.50 8.79
N TYR A 125 8.45 -2.73 7.73
CA TYR A 125 9.39 -1.75 7.22
C TYR A 125 8.65 -0.56 6.61
N ASN A 126 9.20 0.64 6.79
CA ASN A 126 8.77 1.87 6.11
C ASN A 126 10.02 2.73 5.89
N ARG A 127 10.25 3.16 4.65
CA ARG A 127 11.18 4.23 4.29
C ARG A 127 10.42 5.33 3.54
N GLY A 128 10.46 6.54 4.07
CA GLY A 128 10.08 7.75 3.35
C GLY A 128 11.30 8.49 2.80
N ASP A 129 11.10 9.73 2.38
CA ASP A 129 12.15 10.57 1.79
C ASP A 129 13.19 11.00 2.84
N ASP A 130 12.78 11.11 4.11
CA ASP A 130 13.65 11.38 5.26
C ASP A 130 14.43 10.15 5.75
N GLY A 131 14.24 8.99 5.12
CA GLY A 131 14.92 7.75 5.42
C GLY A 131 14.03 6.69 6.08
N VAL A 132 14.67 5.75 6.79
CA VAL A 132 13.97 4.61 7.40
C VAL A 132 13.22 5.07 8.64
N ARG A 133 11.91 4.79 8.70
CA ARG A 133 11.03 5.14 9.83
C ARG A 133 10.62 3.92 10.64
N VAL A 134 10.46 2.78 9.98
CA VAL A 134 10.16 1.50 10.62
C VAL A 134 11.19 0.47 10.17
N ARG A 135 11.76 -0.26 11.12
CA ARG A 135 12.68 -1.38 10.87
C ARG A 135 12.26 -2.57 11.73
N ASN A 136 12.11 -3.74 11.13
CA ASN A 136 11.71 -4.97 11.82
C ASN A 136 10.44 -4.82 12.68
N GLY A 137 9.48 -4.02 12.20
CA GLY A 137 8.23 -3.71 12.89
C GLY A 137 8.38 -2.83 14.12
N VAL A 138 9.48 -2.09 14.25
CA VAL A 138 9.71 -1.08 15.29
C VAL A 138 9.85 0.29 14.65
N ALA A 139 9.05 1.25 15.11
CA ALA A 139 9.15 2.65 14.70
C ALA A 139 10.40 3.28 15.34
N LEU A 140 11.33 3.77 14.53
CA LEU A 140 12.65 4.21 14.99
C LEU A 140 12.58 5.46 15.88
N ARG A 141 11.59 6.34 15.65
CA ARG A 141 11.40 7.56 16.43
C ARG A 141 10.91 7.29 17.86
N SER A 142 10.04 6.29 18.05
CA SER A 142 9.42 6.01 19.35
C SER A 142 9.93 4.74 20.04
N GLY A 143 10.64 3.87 19.32
CA GLY A 143 11.01 2.53 19.82
C GLY A 143 9.83 1.57 19.96
N LEU A 144 8.62 1.99 19.61
CA LEU A 144 7.41 1.18 19.75
C LEU A 144 7.24 0.20 18.60
N LYS A 145 6.70 -0.97 18.93
CA LYS A 145 6.27 -1.94 17.93
C LYS A 145 5.08 -1.38 17.15
N THR A 146 5.13 -1.48 15.82
CA THR A 146 3.95 -1.25 14.98
C THR A 146 2.82 -2.21 15.38
N PRO A 147 1.56 -1.78 15.38
CA PRO A 147 0.45 -2.64 15.76
C PRO A 147 0.26 -3.79 14.76
N VAL A 148 -0.17 -4.94 15.26
CA VAL A 148 -0.74 -5.99 14.42
C VAL A 148 -2.21 -5.66 14.25
N LEU A 149 -2.61 -5.28 13.04
CA LEU A 149 -4.00 -5.02 12.72
C LEU A 149 -4.69 -6.33 12.35
N ARG A 150 -5.93 -6.50 12.78
CA ARG A 150 -6.82 -7.60 12.44
C ARG A 150 -7.88 -7.11 11.47
N ARG A 151 -8.35 -7.99 10.58
CA ARG A 151 -9.50 -7.71 9.73
C ARG A 151 -10.75 -7.52 10.60
N CYS A 152 -11.50 -6.47 10.29
CA CYS A 152 -12.78 -6.16 10.91
C CYS A 152 -13.92 -6.49 9.95
N GLY A 153 -15.02 -7.03 10.50
CA GLY A 153 -16.17 -7.53 9.75
C GLY A 153 -16.21 -9.04 9.79
#